data_AF-A0A7S1WLQ4-F1
#
_entry.id   AF-A0A7S1WLQ4-F1
#
_cell.length_a   1.000
_cell.length_b   1.000
_cell.length_c   1.000
_cell.angle_alpha   90.00
_cell.angle_beta   90.00
_cell.angle_gamma   90.00
#
_symmetry.space_group_name_H-M   'P 1'
#
loop_
_entity.id
_entity.type
_entity.pdbx_description
1 polymer ?
#
loop_
_entity_poly.entity_id
_entity_poly.type
_entity_poly.pdbx_seq_one_letter_code
_entity_poly.pdbx_strand_id
1 'polypeptide(L)'
;GCMTYPDVIAEAMKAKGSDPSEWLRDARKMSIEGMRGAAAESGFGDVFFNWEAARSVEGFYRVKGGTDFCTMRAIAMAPYSDLIWMESAKPALGQAKEFASAVKAAWPHQMLAYNLSPSFNWDASGMTDAQMESFIW
;
A
#
# COMPACT_ATOMS: atom_id res chain seq x y z
N GLY A 1 3.96 -19.61 -2.92
CA GLY A 1 4.52 -18.42 -3.58
C GLY A 1 4.79 -17.34 -2.55
N CYS A 2 5.58 -16.31 -2.85
CA CYS A 2 5.75 -15.16 -1.95
C CYS A 2 4.44 -14.36 -1.86
N MET A 3 3.92 -14.17 -0.65
CA MET A 3 2.68 -13.44 -0.36
C MET A 3 2.82 -12.71 0.98
N THR A 4 1.93 -11.76 1.27
CA THR A 4 1.85 -11.17 2.61
C THR A 4 1.10 -12.13 3.56
N TYR A 5 1.33 -12.06 4.87
CA TYR A 5 0.58 -12.90 5.82
C TYR A 5 -0.94 -12.71 5.73
N PRO A 6 -1.48 -11.47 5.61
CA PRO A 6 -2.90 -11.27 5.35
C PRO A 6 -3.41 -11.98 4.11
N ASP A 7 -2.65 -11.95 3.01
CA ASP A 7 -3.04 -12.60 1.76
C ASP A 7 -3.07 -14.13 1.90
N VAL A 8 -2.14 -14.74 2.68
CA VAL A 8 -2.14 -16.19 2.94
C VAL A 8 -3.39 -16.62 3.69
N ILE A 9 -3.78 -15.87 4.73
CA ILE A 9 -5.01 -16.13 5.46
C ILE A 9 -6.23 -15.90 4.57
N ALA A 10 -6.24 -14.85 3.75
CA ALA A 10 -7.34 -14.58 2.84
C ALA A 10 -7.57 -15.72 1.83
N GLU A 11 -6.51 -16.32 1.30
CA GLU A 11 -6.62 -17.51 0.44
C GLU A 11 -7.16 -18.72 1.21
N ALA A 12 -6.74 -18.93 2.46
CA ALA A 12 -7.28 -19.99 3.31
C ALA A 12 -8.78 -19.78 3.63
N MET A 13 -9.20 -18.53 3.85
CA MET A 13 -10.61 -18.15 4.05
C MET A 13 -11.44 -18.46 2.80
N LYS A 14 -10.99 -18.02 1.62
CA LYS A 14 -11.67 -18.29 0.35
C LYS A 14 -11.78 -19.79 0.08
N ALA A 15 -10.74 -20.57 0.36
CA ALA A 15 -10.74 -22.02 0.18
C ALA A 15 -11.80 -22.72 1.07
N LYS A 16 -12.16 -22.13 2.21
CA LYS A 16 -13.25 -22.58 3.09
C LYS A 16 -14.60 -21.89 2.79
N GLY A 17 -14.69 -21.09 1.72
CA GLY A 17 -15.91 -20.37 1.35
C GLY A 17 -16.23 -19.15 2.24
N SER A 18 -15.25 -18.62 2.97
CA SER A 18 -15.39 -17.42 3.81
C SER A 18 -14.94 -16.15 3.06
N ASP A 19 -15.61 -15.02 3.28
CA ASP A 19 -15.23 -13.73 2.73
C ASP A 19 -14.05 -13.11 3.52
N PRO A 20 -12.89 -12.85 2.88
CA PRO A 20 -11.73 -12.29 3.55
C PRO A 20 -11.73 -10.76 3.66
N SER A 21 -12.77 -10.06 3.20
CA SER A 21 -12.77 -8.60 3.07
C SER A 21 -12.54 -7.88 4.41
N GLU A 22 -13.21 -8.32 5.47
CA GLU A 22 -13.02 -7.78 6.82
C GLU A 22 -11.62 -8.06 7.36
N TRP A 23 -11.14 -9.29 7.19
CA TRP A 23 -9.77 -9.67 7.58
C TRP A 23 -8.71 -8.78 6.90
N LEU A 24 -8.80 -8.60 5.58
CA LEU A 24 -7.85 -7.80 4.81
C LEU A 24 -7.86 -6.32 5.22
N ARG A 25 -9.00 -5.80 5.68
CA ARG A 25 -9.13 -4.43 6.20
C ARG A 25 -8.45 -4.29 7.56
N ASP A 26 -8.69 -5.23 8.48
CA ASP A 26 -8.28 -5.07 9.88
C ASP A 26 -6.87 -5.58 10.16
N ALA A 27 -6.39 -6.58 9.41
CA ALA A 27 -5.02 -7.09 9.54
C ALA A 27 -3.95 -6.01 9.34
N ARG A 28 -4.25 -4.95 8.56
CA ARG A 28 -3.37 -3.80 8.33
C ARG A 28 -3.09 -2.95 9.58
N LYS A 29 -3.91 -3.12 10.63
CA LYS A 29 -3.80 -2.38 11.90
C LYS A 29 -3.06 -3.18 12.97
N MET A 30 -2.61 -4.39 12.66
CA MET A 30 -2.07 -5.34 13.63
C MET A 30 -0.58 -5.59 13.39
N SER A 31 0.12 -5.98 14.45
CA SER A 31 1.42 -6.64 14.33
C SER A 31 1.25 -8.06 13.76
N ILE A 32 2.33 -8.69 13.34
CA ILE A 32 2.30 -10.08 12.85
C ILE A 32 1.90 -11.06 13.95
N GLU A 33 2.30 -10.81 15.19
CA GLU A 33 1.84 -11.59 16.34
C GLU A 33 0.34 -11.44 16.56
N GLY A 34 -0.17 -10.20 16.50
CA GLY A 34 -1.61 -9.93 16.61
C GLY A 34 -2.41 -10.60 15.49
N MET A 35 -1.91 -10.52 14.24
CA MET A 35 -2.53 -11.21 13.11
C MET A 35 -2.55 -12.73 13.31
N ARG A 36 -1.46 -13.33 13.81
CA ARG A 36 -1.41 -14.78 14.08
C ARG A 36 -2.43 -15.19 15.15
N GLY A 37 -2.56 -14.40 16.21
CA GLY A 37 -3.58 -14.61 17.25
C GLY A 37 -5.00 -14.55 16.67
N ALA A 38 -5.34 -13.46 15.99
CA ALA A 38 -6.66 -13.26 15.38
C ALA A 38 -7.00 -14.34 14.33
N ALA A 39 -6.02 -14.74 13.52
CA ALA A 39 -6.19 -15.84 12.57
C ALA A 39 -6.45 -17.18 13.28
N ALA A 40 -5.73 -17.47 14.37
CA ALA A 40 -5.93 -18.69 15.14
C ALA A 40 -7.32 -18.74 15.78
N GLU A 41 -7.77 -17.65 16.40
CA GLU A 41 -9.12 -17.53 16.96
C GLU A 41 -10.22 -17.72 15.91
N SER A 42 -9.94 -17.30 14.67
CA SER A 42 -10.85 -17.44 13.53
C SER A 42 -10.77 -18.81 12.83
N GLY A 43 -9.96 -19.75 13.33
CA GLY A 43 -9.81 -21.09 12.74
C GLY A 43 -8.89 -21.17 11.51
N PHE A 44 -8.00 -20.20 11.35
CA PHE A 44 -7.01 -20.09 10.27
C PHE A 44 -5.56 -20.02 10.78
N GLY A 45 -5.29 -20.45 12.02
CA GLY A 45 -3.96 -20.39 12.64
C GLY A 45 -2.92 -21.35 12.03
N ASP A 46 -3.36 -22.45 11.42
CA ASP A 46 -2.49 -23.49 10.86
C ASP A 46 -2.09 -23.22 9.41
N VAL A 47 -1.61 -22.01 9.12
CA VAL A 47 -1.06 -21.65 7.82
C VAL A 47 0.46 -21.57 7.85
N PHE A 48 1.11 -22.16 6.84
CA PHE A 48 2.54 -22.00 6.66
C PHE A 48 2.87 -20.58 6.17
N PHE A 49 3.66 -19.86 6.96
CA PHE A 49 4.21 -18.55 6.56
C PHE A 49 5.60 -18.35 7.16
N ASN A 50 6.59 -18.20 6.27
CA ASN A 50 7.98 -17.95 6.63
C ASN A 50 8.58 -16.86 5.73
N TRP A 51 8.64 -15.63 6.24
CA TRP A 51 9.27 -14.51 5.54
C TRP A 51 10.82 -14.52 5.61
N GLU A 52 11.42 -15.34 6.50
CA GLU A 52 12.87 -15.41 6.68
C GLU A 52 13.51 -16.12 5.49
N ALA A 53 12.80 -17.12 4.97
CA ALA A 53 13.17 -17.85 3.76
C ALA A 53 13.12 -16.99 2.49
N ALA A 54 12.45 -15.84 2.51
CA ALA A 54 12.30 -14.94 1.36
C ALA A 54 13.35 -13.82 1.32
N ARG A 55 14.27 -13.77 2.29
CA ARG A 55 15.27 -12.71 2.38
C ARG A 55 16.25 -12.73 1.21
N SER A 56 16.77 -11.56 0.85
CA SER A 56 17.87 -11.45 -0.10
C SER A 56 19.17 -11.99 0.48
N VAL A 57 20.21 -12.12 -0.34
CA VAL A 57 21.55 -12.58 0.12
C VAL A 57 22.18 -11.61 1.11
N GLU A 58 21.81 -10.33 1.03
CA GLU A 58 22.21 -9.26 1.95
C GLU A 58 21.37 -9.25 3.24
N GLY A 59 20.31 -10.05 3.32
CA GLY A 59 19.44 -10.17 4.48
C GLY A 59 18.21 -9.26 4.49
N PHE A 60 17.88 -8.58 3.39
CA PHE A 60 16.70 -7.72 3.33
C PHE A 60 15.40 -8.50 3.21
N TYR A 61 14.36 -8.03 3.91
CA TYR A 61 13.00 -8.55 3.77
C TYR A 61 12.35 -8.08 2.48
N ARG A 62 11.51 -8.94 1.91
CA ARG A 62 10.63 -8.58 0.78
C ARG A 62 9.40 -7.86 1.31
N VAL A 63 9.02 -6.77 0.65
CA VAL A 63 7.81 -6.01 0.96
C VAL A 63 6.92 -5.92 -0.27
N LYS A 64 5.61 -5.89 -0.07
CA LYS A 64 4.63 -5.58 -1.11
C LYS A 64 4.42 -4.07 -1.12
N GLY A 65 5.13 -3.38 -2.01
CA GLY A 65 4.97 -1.94 -2.22
C GLY A 65 3.66 -1.59 -2.93
N GLY A 66 3.41 -0.30 -3.12
CA GLY A 66 2.23 0.23 -3.79
C GLY A 66 1.63 1.43 -3.06
N THR A 67 0.56 2.00 -3.63
CA THR A 67 -0.11 3.19 -3.08
C THR A 67 -0.54 2.97 -1.63
N ASP A 68 -1.18 1.82 -1.34
CA ASP A 68 -1.58 1.44 0.01
C ASP A 68 -0.43 1.47 1.03
N PHE A 69 0.73 0.91 0.66
CA PHE A 69 1.90 0.87 1.52
C PHE A 69 2.44 2.29 1.78
N CYS A 70 2.48 3.13 0.76
CA CYS A 70 2.88 4.53 0.88
C CYS A 70 1.89 5.34 1.72
N THR A 71 0.58 5.15 1.54
CA THR A 71 -0.48 5.81 2.33
C THR A 71 -0.36 5.50 3.81
N MET A 72 -0.15 4.24 4.19
CA MET A 72 0.04 3.86 5.59
C MET A 72 1.22 4.60 6.22
N ARG A 73 2.34 4.71 5.49
CA ARG A 73 3.54 5.43 5.95
C ARG A 73 3.30 6.93 6.03
N ALA A 74 2.62 7.51 5.04
CA ALA A 74 2.25 8.92 5.03
C ALA A 74 1.40 9.30 6.25
N ILE A 75 0.36 8.51 6.56
CA ILE A 75 -0.49 8.73 7.74
C ILE A 75 0.33 8.67 9.04
N ALA A 76 1.28 7.74 9.14
CA ALA A 76 2.16 7.63 10.30
C ALA A 76 3.17 8.77 10.41
N MET A 77 3.60 9.35 9.28
CA MET A 77 4.55 10.46 9.21
C MET A 77 3.89 11.84 9.38
N ALA A 78 2.60 11.97 9.08
CA ALA A 78 1.86 13.24 9.12
C ALA A 78 2.02 14.07 10.42
N PRO A 79 2.05 13.49 11.63
CA PRO A 79 2.29 14.27 12.86
C PRO A 79 3.65 14.96 12.93
N TYR A 80 4.60 14.58 12.07
CA TYR A 80 6.00 14.98 12.11
C TYR A 80 6.45 15.71 10.84
N SER A 81 5.54 15.91 9.88
CA SER A 81 5.88 16.42 8.55
C SER A 81 4.87 17.47 8.09
N ASP A 82 5.35 18.69 7.82
CA ASP A 82 4.50 19.76 7.26
C ASP A 82 3.95 19.37 5.87
N LEU A 83 4.80 18.73 5.05
CA LEU A 83 4.44 18.22 3.72
C LEU A 83 4.81 16.76 3.58
N ILE A 84 4.00 16.01 2.83
CA ILE A 84 4.30 14.62 2.46
C ILE A 84 4.34 14.48 0.94
N TRP A 85 5.34 13.74 0.48
CA TRP A 85 5.51 13.35 -0.91
C TRP A 85 5.59 11.82 -1.03
N MET A 86 4.83 11.26 -1.98
CA MET A 86 4.97 9.87 -2.43
C MET A 86 5.65 9.86 -3.80
N GLU A 87 6.79 9.20 -3.91
CA GLU A 87 7.44 8.94 -5.20
C GLU A 87 6.54 8.11 -6.11
N SER A 88 6.50 8.43 -7.40
CA SER A 88 5.67 7.75 -8.40
C SER A 88 6.49 7.34 -9.62
N ALA A 89 6.15 6.21 -10.23
CA ALA A 89 6.86 5.72 -11.41
C ALA A 89 6.37 6.36 -12.72
N LYS A 90 5.19 6.98 -12.70
CA LYS A 90 4.49 7.55 -13.86
C LYS A 90 3.65 8.75 -13.44
N PRO A 91 3.37 9.71 -14.34
CA PRO A 91 2.46 10.83 -14.10
C PRO A 91 0.99 10.35 -14.13
N ALA A 92 0.58 9.52 -13.16
CA ALA A 92 -0.75 8.92 -13.11
C ALA A 92 -1.66 9.67 -12.14
N LEU A 93 -2.54 10.52 -12.66
CA LEU A 93 -3.46 11.34 -11.85
C LEU A 93 -4.40 10.48 -10.97
N GLY A 94 -4.82 9.31 -11.44
CA GLY A 94 -5.64 8.38 -10.66
C GLY A 94 -4.93 7.92 -9.38
N GLN A 95 -3.65 7.56 -9.47
CA GLN A 95 -2.84 7.18 -8.32
C GLN A 95 -2.60 8.36 -7.37
N ALA A 96 -2.37 9.56 -7.92
CA ALA A 96 -2.19 10.77 -7.12
C ALA A 96 -3.46 11.09 -6.31
N LYS A 97 -4.64 10.96 -6.92
CA LYS A 97 -5.94 11.13 -6.26
C LYS A 97 -6.17 10.08 -5.18
N GLU A 98 -5.91 8.80 -5.47
CA GLU A 98 -6.01 7.70 -4.50
C GLU A 98 -5.18 7.98 -3.25
N PHE A 99 -3.90 8.31 -3.42
CA PHE A 99 -2.99 8.65 -2.32
C PHE A 99 -3.48 9.88 -1.54
N ALA A 100 -3.79 10.97 -2.24
CA ALA A 100 -4.20 12.23 -1.61
C ALA A 100 -5.50 12.08 -0.81
N SER A 101 -6.51 11.41 -1.38
CA SER A 101 -7.79 11.16 -0.70
C SER A 101 -7.60 10.31 0.55
N ALA A 102 -6.79 9.25 0.48
CA ALA A 102 -6.59 8.35 1.62
C ALA A 102 -5.80 9.03 2.76
N VAL A 103 -4.76 9.80 2.43
CA VAL A 103 -4.01 10.57 3.45
C VAL A 103 -4.89 11.65 4.06
N LYS A 104 -5.62 12.42 3.25
CA LYS A 104 -6.50 13.48 3.75
C LYS A 104 -7.72 12.98 4.52
N ALA A 105 -8.16 11.74 4.30
CA ALA A 105 -9.21 11.12 5.11
C ALA A 105 -8.76 10.96 6.58
N ALA A 106 -7.47 10.69 6.83
CA ALA A 106 -6.90 10.62 8.17
C ALA A 106 -6.40 11.99 8.67
N TRP A 107 -5.85 12.82 7.78
CA TRP A 107 -5.27 14.13 8.08
C TRP A 107 -5.76 15.19 7.08
N PRO A 108 -6.96 15.77 7.28
CA PRO A 108 -7.61 16.63 6.28
C PRO A 108 -6.77 17.82 5.81
N HIS A 109 -5.99 18.39 6.73
CA HIS A 109 -5.16 19.56 6.50
C HIS A 109 -3.71 19.24 6.10
N GLN A 110 -3.34 17.96 5.94
CA GLN A 110 -2.00 17.58 5.51
C GLN A 110 -1.69 18.19 4.14
N MET A 111 -0.62 18.97 4.06
CA MET A 111 -0.10 19.45 2.78
C MET A 111 0.62 18.30 2.07
N LEU A 112 0.45 18.24 0.75
CA LEU A 112 1.03 17.21 -0.10
C LEU A 112 1.90 17.87 -1.16
N ALA A 113 2.99 17.21 -1.53
CA ALA A 113 3.86 17.60 -2.63
C ALA A 113 3.90 16.51 -3.70
N TYR A 114 4.07 16.91 -4.96
CA TYR A 114 4.14 16.02 -6.11
C TYR A 114 5.36 16.37 -6.97
N ASN A 115 6.15 15.34 -7.32
CA ASN A 115 7.29 15.49 -8.21
C ASN A 115 6.86 15.33 -9.68
N LEU A 116 6.98 16.41 -10.46
CA LEU A 116 6.85 16.37 -11.92
C LEU A 116 8.17 15.89 -12.53
N SER A 117 8.44 14.58 -12.39
CA SER A 117 9.78 14.06 -12.68
C SER A 117 10.15 14.26 -14.16
N PRO A 118 11.33 14.84 -14.45
CA PRO A 118 11.86 14.90 -15.80
C PRO A 118 12.26 13.50 -16.34
N SER A 119 12.30 12.47 -15.47
CA SER A 119 12.55 11.09 -15.90
C SER A 119 11.32 10.41 -16.51
N PHE A 120 10.13 11.02 -16.43
CA PHE A 120 8.94 10.49 -17.08
C PHE A 120 9.02 10.73 -18.60
N ASN A 121 8.63 9.73 -19.38
CA ASN A 121 8.33 9.94 -20.79
C ASN A 121 6.90 10.48 -20.89
N TRP A 122 6.77 11.81 -20.87
CA TRP A 122 5.49 12.52 -20.89
C TRP A 122 4.70 12.27 -22.18
N ASP A 123 5.37 12.22 -23.34
CA ASP A 123 4.74 11.93 -24.63
C ASP A 123 4.15 10.51 -24.68
N ALA A 124 4.77 9.54 -24.00
CA ALA A 124 4.30 8.17 -23.91
C ALA A 124 3.34 7.92 -22.72
N SER A 125 2.90 8.96 -22.00
CA SER A 125 2.00 8.82 -20.85
C SER A 125 0.59 8.40 -21.23
N GLY A 126 0.20 8.59 -22.50
CA GLY A 126 -1.16 8.41 -22.99
C GLY A 126 -2.09 9.60 -22.71
N MET A 127 -1.55 10.72 -22.21
CA MET A 127 -2.28 11.96 -22.06
C MET A 127 -2.39 12.71 -23.40
N THR A 128 -3.47 13.46 -23.59
CA THR A 128 -3.56 14.48 -24.64
C THR A 128 -2.80 15.75 -24.21
N ASP A 129 -2.44 16.61 -25.17
CA ASP A 129 -1.79 17.89 -24.89
C ASP A 129 -2.56 18.73 -23.86
N ALA A 130 -3.90 18.77 -23.98
CA ALA A 130 -4.76 19.46 -23.02
C ALA A 130 -4.69 18.84 -21.61
N GLN A 131 -4.55 17.52 -21.49
CA GLN A 131 -4.37 16.85 -20.20
C GLN A 131 -2.98 17.12 -19.61
N MET A 132 -1.94 17.21 -20.44
CA MET A 132 -0.60 17.57 -19.98
C MET A 132 -0.55 19.02 -19.50
N GLU A 133 -1.14 19.96 -20.27
CA GLU A 133 -1.21 21.38 -19.91
C GLU A 133 -1.94 21.59 -18.56
N SER A 134 -3.02 20.84 -18.34
CA SER A 134 -3.82 20.92 -17.11
C SER A 134 -3.36 20.00 -15.99
N PHE A 135 -2.28 19.24 -16.14
CA PHE A 135 -1.89 18.21 -15.15
C PHE A 135 -1.67 18.76 -13.73
N ILE A 136 -1.19 20.00 -13.63
CA ILE A 136 -0.89 20.67 -12.35
C ILE A 136 -2.17 21.18 -11.67
N TRP A 137 -3.24 21.45 -12.43
CA TRP A 137 -4.40 22.24 -12.01
C TRP A 137 -5.69 21.42 -11.88
#